data_AF-A0A848TBD7-F1
#
_entry.id   AF-A0A848TBD7-F1
#
_cell.length_a   1.000
_cell.length_b   1.000
_cell.length_c   1.000
_cell.angle_alpha   90.00
_cell.angle_beta   90.00
_cell.angle_gamma   90.00
#
_symmetry.space_group_name_H-M   'P 1'
#
loop_
_entity.id
_entity.type
_entity.pdbx_description
1 polymer ?
#
loop_
_entity_poly.entity_id
_entity_poly.type
_entity_poly.pdbx_seq_one_letter_code
_entity_poly.pdbx_strand_id
1 'polypeptide(L)'
;LVRGSYRNIVFDGNTFNGVGQVTQNPVTVQFDQASDAANWTVDVGGYLPFGGKAREVTSIVAEGAIENAADAAVYAMPHITPEVGAAQDQVSLTWPEAVRGRVHVTARADKPV
;
A
#
# COMPACT_ATOMS: atom_id res chain seq x y z
N LEU A 1 -11.53 19.67 10.51
CA LEU A 1 -11.57 18.45 11.37
C LEU A 1 -10.15 17.95 11.55
N VAL A 2 -9.62 17.92 12.77
CA VAL A 2 -8.34 17.28 13.05
C VAL A 2 -8.56 15.77 12.90
N ARG A 3 -8.02 15.14 11.85
CA ARG A 3 -8.05 13.68 11.70
C ARG A 3 -7.25 13.09 12.87
N GLY A 4 -7.96 12.54 13.86
CA GLY A 4 -7.38 12.01 15.09
C GLY A 4 -6.35 10.91 14.82
N SER A 5 -5.34 10.82 15.69
CA SER A 5 -4.38 9.72 15.66
C SER A 5 -5.04 8.45 16.19
N TYR A 6 -5.56 7.63 15.29
CA TYR A 6 -5.93 6.25 15.59
C TYR A 6 -4.70 5.46 16.06
N ARG A 7 -4.87 4.60 17.07
CA ARG A 7 -3.79 3.78 17.66
C ARG A 7 -4.27 2.35 17.84
N ASN A 8 -3.41 1.37 17.52
CA ASN A 8 -3.60 -0.06 17.74
C ASN A 8 -4.98 -0.57 17.29
N ILE A 9 -5.37 -0.24 16.06
CA ILE A 9 -6.64 -0.67 15.48
C ILE A 9 -6.38 -1.96 14.72
N VAL A 10 -7.14 -3.01 15.01
CA VAL A 10 -7.29 -4.16 14.12
C VAL A 10 -8.76 -4.23 13.73
N PHE A 11 -9.00 -4.33 12.43
CA PHE A 11 -10.34 -4.44 11.86
C PHE A 11 -10.31 -5.59 10.85
N ASP A 12 -10.70 -6.79 11.32
CA ASP A 12 -10.56 -8.04 10.58
C ASP A 12 -11.71 -9.02 10.89
N GLY A 13 -11.87 -10.09 10.10
CA GLY A 13 -12.94 -11.08 10.29
C GLY A 13 -14.33 -10.58 9.89
N ASN A 14 -14.39 -9.59 9.01
CA ASN A 14 -15.63 -8.89 8.67
C ASN A 14 -16.48 -9.66 7.66
N THR A 15 -17.79 -9.63 7.84
CA THR A 15 -18.76 -10.03 6.82
C THR A 15 -19.53 -8.81 6.34
N PHE A 16 -19.50 -8.53 5.04
CA PHE A 16 -20.18 -7.39 4.43
C PHE A 16 -21.37 -7.86 3.58
N ASN A 17 -22.56 -7.36 3.86
CA ASN A 17 -23.77 -7.59 3.05
C ASN A 17 -24.32 -6.25 2.55
N GLY A 18 -24.39 -6.05 1.24
CA GLY A 18 -24.89 -4.80 0.65
C GLY A 18 -23.99 -3.57 0.85
N VAL A 19 -22.73 -3.77 1.25
CA VAL A 19 -21.75 -2.69 1.44
C VAL A 19 -20.82 -2.64 0.24
N GLY A 20 -20.75 -1.50 -0.45
CA GLY A 20 -19.95 -1.31 -1.67
C GLY A 20 -18.47 -1.00 -1.43
N GLN A 21 -18.12 -0.51 -0.25
CA GLN A 21 -16.74 -0.19 0.14
C GLN A 21 -16.42 -0.92 1.44
N VAL A 22 -15.63 -1.98 1.33
CA VAL A 22 -15.20 -2.78 2.48
C VAL A 22 -14.11 -2.03 3.25
N THR A 23 -14.01 -2.31 4.55
CA THR A 23 -12.96 -1.73 5.39
C THR A 23 -12.20 -2.82 6.14
N GLN A 24 -10.89 -2.65 6.25
CA GLN A 24 -9.99 -3.60 6.90
C GLN A 24 -8.78 -2.88 7.47
N ASN A 25 -8.14 -3.44 8.50
CA ASN A 25 -6.86 -2.97 9.02
C ASN A 25 -6.15 -4.12 9.76
N PRO A 26 -5.02 -4.66 9.27
CA PRO A 26 -4.29 -4.26 8.06
C PRO A 26 -5.07 -4.40 6.75
N VAL A 27 -4.78 -3.53 5.79
CA VAL A 27 -5.23 -3.63 4.40
C VAL A 27 -4.13 -4.32 3.61
N THR A 28 -4.45 -5.35 2.84
CA THR A 28 -3.53 -5.89 1.82
C THR A 28 -4.12 -5.65 0.44
N VAL A 29 -3.36 -5.00 -0.44
CA VAL A 29 -3.75 -4.77 -1.84
C VAL A 29 -2.70 -5.35 -2.79
N GLN A 30 -3.17 -5.92 -3.90
CA GLN A 30 -2.35 -6.18 -5.06
C GLN A 30 -2.20 -4.87 -5.85
N PHE A 31 -0.98 -4.54 -6.25
CA PHE A 31 -0.67 -3.40 -7.09
C PHE A 31 0.13 -3.84 -8.30
N ASP A 32 -0.31 -3.41 -9.47
CA ASP A 32 0.31 -3.69 -10.77
C ASP A 32 0.89 -2.40 -11.36
N GLN A 33 2.21 -2.33 -11.47
CA GLN A 33 2.90 -1.30 -12.22
C GLN A 33 3.11 -1.79 -13.66
N ALA A 34 2.35 -1.22 -14.61
CA ALA A 34 2.40 -1.64 -16.01
C ALA A 34 3.60 -1.08 -16.80
N SER A 35 4.13 0.09 -16.41
CA SER A 35 5.21 0.78 -17.11
C SER A 35 6.40 1.02 -16.20
N ASP A 36 7.61 1.03 -16.75
CA ASP A 36 8.84 1.27 -16.00
C ASP A 36 8.80 2.60 -15.26
N ALA A 37 8.84 2.55 -13.93
CA ALA A 37 8.84 3.72 -13.07
C ALA A 37 9.64 3.42 -11.81
N ALA A 38 10.38 4.43 -11.31
CA ALA A 38 11.11 4.28 -10.05
C ALA A 38 10.21 4.52 -8.83
N ASN A 39 9.13 5.29 -8.97
CA ASN A 39 8.21 5.62 -7.89
C ASN A 39 6.83 5.07 -8.20
N TRP A 40 6.35 4.15 -7.37
CA TRP A 40 5.03 3.54 -7.50
C TRP A 40 4.13 4.04 -6.38
N THR A 41 2.96 4.56 -6.72
CA THR A 41 1.98 5.05 -5.73
C THR A 41 0.86 4.04 -5.58
N VAL A 42 0.76 3.45 -4.40
CA VAL A 42 -0.25 2.44 -4.06
C VAL A 42 -1.35 3.09 -3.24
N ASP A 43 -2.58 3.02 -3.74
CA ASP A 43 -3.77 3.54 -3.05
C ASP A 43 -4.41 2.45 -2.18
N VAL A 44 -4.48 2.72 -0.88
CA VAL A 44 -5.16 1.84 0.10
C VAL A 44 -6.33 2.55 0.78
N GLY A 45 -6.58 3.82 0.46
CA GLY A 45 -7.48 4.70 1.21
C GLY A 45 -8.93 4.24 1.19
N GLY A 46 -9.36 3.63 0.09
CA GLY A 46 -10.68 3.03 -0.04
C GLY A 46 -10.97 1.93 1.00
N TYR A 47 -9.94 1.33 1.59
CA TYR A 47 -10.11 0.21 2.52
C TYR A 47 -9.81 0.60 3.97
N LEU A 48 -9.09 1.69 4.20
CA LEU A 48 -8.71 2.10 5.54
C LEU A 48 -9.93 2.58 6.36
N PRO A 49 -10.01 2.20 7.65
CA PRO A 49 -11.13 2.59 8.50
C PRO A 49 -11.19 4.11 8.66
N PHE A 50 -12.41 4.65 8.63
CA PHE A 50 -12.74 6.06 8.90
C PHE A 50 -12.08 7.07 7.94
N GLY A 51 -11.73 6.65 6.71
CA GLY A 51 -10.94 7.50 5.80
C GLY A 51 -9.57 7.83 6.39
N GLY A 52 -8.99 6.86 7.10
CA GLY A 52 -7.72 6.96 7.79
C GLY A 52 -6.54 7.18 6.82
N LYS A 53 -5.42 7.60 7.40
CA LYS A 53 -4.15 7.75 6.68
C LYS A 53 -3.45 6.40 6.56
N ALA A 54 -2.66 6.17 5.52
CA ALA A 54 -1.79 4.99 5.41
C ALA A 54 -0.51 5.24 6.22
N ARG A 55 -0.50 4.88 7.50
CA ARG A 55 0.52 5.29 8.48
C ARG A 55 1.74 4.39 8.57
N GLU A 56 1.55 3.11 8.31
CA GLU A 56 2.58 2.09 8.47
C GLU A 56 2.43 1.06 7.35
N VAL A 57 3.54 0.50 6.89
CA VAL A 57 3.57 -0.58 5.90
C VAL A 57 4.33 -1.73 6.52
N THR A 58 3.65 -2.87 6.69
CA THR A 58 4.20 -4.02 7.40
C THR A 58 4.69 -5.13 6.48
N SER A 59 4.33 -5.09 5.19
CA SER A 59 4.77 -6.10 4.23
C SER A 59 4.74 -5.59 2.80
N ILE A 60 5.72 -6.03 2.01
CA ILE A 60 5.77 -5.90 0.56
C ILE A 60 6.31 -7.21 0.01
N VAL A 61 5.51 -7.84 -0.86
CA VAL A 61 5.86 -9.11 -1.48
C VAL A 61 5.71 -8.97 -2.99
N ALA A 62 6.79 -9.17 -3.74
CA ALA A 62 6.72 -9.24 -5.19
C ALA A 62 5.98 -10.51 -5.63
N GLU A 63 5.07 -10.37 -6.59
CA GLU A 63 4.43 -11.50 -7.29
C GLU A 63 5.05 -11.61 -8.69
N GLY A 64 5.89 -12.62 -8.88
CA GLY A 64 6.69 -12.75 -10.10
C GLY A 64 7.95 -11.87 -10.09
N ALA A 65 8.59 -11.76 -11.25
CA ALA A 65 9.78 -10.93 -11.40
C ALA A 65 9.39 -9.45 -11.48
N ILE A 66 10.14 -8.62 -10.78
CA ILE A 66 10.19 -7.18 -11.04
C ILE A 66 11.21 -6.99 -12.15
N GLU A 67 10.84 -6.31 -13.21
CA GLU A 67 11.65 -6.20 -14.43
C GLU A 67 11.97 -4.75 -14.73
N ASN A 68 13.12 -4.49 -15.34
CA ASN A 68 13.45 -3.18 -15.91
C ASN A 68 13.15 -3.12 -17.41
N ALA A 69 13.47 -2.00 -18.05
CA ALA A 69 13.25 -1.77 -19.48
C ALA A 69 14.00 -2.74 -20.42
N ALA A 70 14.97 -3.50 -19.91
CA ALA A 70 15.69 -4.53 -20.65
C ALA A 70 15.14 -5.95 -20.43
N ASP A 71 13.96 -6.07 -19.80
CA ASP A 71 13.33 -7.33 -19.38
C ASP A 71 14.22 -8.18 -18.45
N ALA A 72 15.16 -7.52 -17.76
CA ALA A 72 16.02 -8.16 -16.77
C ALA A 72 15.36 -8.11 -15.39
N ALA A 73 15.38 -9.23 -14.68
CA ALA A 73 14.87 -9.31 -13.31
C ALA A 73 15.71 -8.45 -12.34
N VAL A 74 15.04 -7.63 -11.56
CA VAL A 74 15.58 -6.75 -10.52
C VAL A 74 15.25 -7.34 -9.14
N TYR A 75 16.29 -7.57 -8.34
CA TYR A 75 16.18 -8.19 -7.01
C TYR A 75 16.31 -7.18 -5.86
N ALA A 76 16.29 -5.88 -6.17
CA ALA A 76 16.31 -4.83 -5.16
C ALA A 76 14.98 -4.76 -4.41
N MET A 77 14.98 -4.17 -3.21
CA MET A 77 13.77 -3.85 -2.46
C MET A 77 13.57 -2.33 -2.45
N PRO A 78 12.34 -1.81 -2.66
CA PRO A 78 12.09 -0.39 -2.60
C PRO A 78 12.15 0.13 -1.15
N HIS A 79 12.46 1.43 -0.99
CA HIS A 79 12.17 2.11 0.27
C HIS A 79 10.74 2.68 0.25
N ILE A 80 10.17 2.88 1.43
CA ILE A 80 8.74 3.16 1.59
C ILE A 80 8.50 4.51 2.22
N THR A 81 7.59 5.27 1.62
CA THR A 81 7.09 6.53 2.19
C THR A 81 5.58 6.41 2.39
N PRO A 82 5.11 6.27 3.64
CA PRO A 82 3.69 6.30 3.96
C PRO A 82 3.12 7.73 3.95
N GLU A 83 1.82 7.87 4.16
CA GLU A 83 1.10 9.15 4.28
C GLU A 83 1.26 10.10 3.06
N VAL A 84 1.32 9.55 1.84
CA VAL A 84 1.38 10.34 0.59
C VAL A 84 -0.01 10.56 -0.02
N GLY A 85 -0.08 11.43 -1.03
CA GLY A 85 -1.34 11.88 -1.62
C GLY A 85 -2.03 12.97 -0.80
N ALA A 86 -3.06 13.61 -1.36
CA ALA A 86 -3.73 14.74 -0.72
C ALA A 86 -4.45 14.35 0.59
N ALA A 87 -4.98 13.11 0.65
CA ALA A 87 -5.65 12.56 1.83
C ALA A 87 -4.72 11.76 2.75
N GLN A 88 -3.43 11.61 2.39
CA GLN A 88 -2.42 10.86 3.13
C GLN A 88 -2.76 9.37 3.31
N ASP A 89 -3.52 8.82 2.39
CA ASP A 89 -4.06 7.46 2.38
C ASP A 89 -3.42 6.57 1.32
N GLN A 90 -2.32 7.04 0.73
CA GLN A 90 -1.52 6.33 -0.25
C GLN A 90 -0.11 6.05 0.31
N VAL A 91 0.58 5.11 -0.32
CA VAL A 91 1.95 4.69 -0.01
C VAL A 91 2.82 4.80 -1.25
N SER A 92 4.01 5.39 -1.14
CA SER A 92 5.02 5.38 -2.22
C SER A 92 6.04 4.27 -2.00
N LEU A 93 6.25 3.44 -3.03
CA LEU A 93 7.35 2.49 -3.16
C LEU A 93 8.39 3.08 -4.10
N THR A 94 9.59 3.35 -3.60
CA THR A 94 10.66 3.96 -4.39
C THR A 94 11.82 3.01 -4.60
N TRP A 95 12.00 2.61 -5.86
CA TRP A 95 12.99 1.70 -6.38
C TRP A 95 14.29 2.43 -6.76
N PRO A 96 15.44 1.74 -6.81
CA PRO A 96 16.71 2.33 -7.21
C PRO A 96 16.79 2.64 -8.72
N GLU A 97 15.93 2.02 -9.53
CA GLU A 97 15.84 2.23 -10.98
C GLU A 97 14.38 2.14 -11.44
N ALA A 98 14.12 2.51 -12.70
CA ALA A 98 12.78 2.37 -13.28
C ALA A 98 12.46 0.90 -13.54
N VAL A 99 11.40 0.40 -12.89
CA VAL A 99 10.96 -0.99 -12.97
C VAL A 99 9.45 -1.09 -13.13
N ARG A 100 8.99 -2.26 -13.59
CA ARG A 100 7.59 -2.67 -13.70
C ARG A 100 7.37 -4.04 -13.06
N GLY A 101 6.13 -4.37 -12.72
CA GLY A 101 5.79 -5.65 -12.10
C GLY A 101 4.62 -5.55 -11.12
N ARG A 102 4.46 -6.60 -10.30
CA ARG A 102 3.36 -6.72 -9.34
C ARG A 102 3.87 -6.90 -7.92
N VAL A 103 3.21 -6.26 -6.97
CA VAL A 103 3.47 -6.42 -5.53
C VAL A 103 2.17 -6.54 -4.74
N HIS A 104 2.21 -7.30 -3.65
CA HIS A 104 1.24 -7.22 -2.57
C HIS A 104 1.78 -6.30 -1.49
N VAL A 105 1.00 -5.29 -1.11
CA VAL A 105 1.36 -4.31 -0.07
C VAL A 105 0.39 -4.42 1.09
N THR A 106 0.92 -4.62 2.29
CA THR A 106 0.13 -4.59 3.52
C THR A 106 0.38 -3.29 4.27
N ALA A 107 -0.65 -2.43 4.35
CA ALA A 107 -0.61 -1.12 4.98
C ALA A 107 -1.59 -1.03 6.16
N ARG A 108 -1.35 -0.08 7.06
CA ARG A 108 -2.15 0.13 8.27
C ARG A 108 -2.52 1.59 8.52
N ALA A 109 -3.69 1.81 9.12
CA ALA A 109 -4.16 3.12 9.57
C ALA A 109 -3.58 3.57 10.92
N ASP A 110 -2.84 2.69 11.59
CA ASP A 110 -2.25 2.83 12.91
C ASP A 110 -0.78 2.39 12.90
N LYS A 111 -0.06 2.68 14.00
CA LYS A 111 1.31 2.23 14.22
C LYS A 111 1.31 1.22 15.38
N PRO A 112 1.25 -0.09 15.10
CA PRO A 112 1.28 -1.11 16.15
C PRO A 112 2.62 -1.10 16.91
N VAL A 113 2.60 -1.52 18.18
CA VAL A 113 3.78 -1.63 19.06
C VAL A 113 4.42 -3.00 18.98
#